data_AF-A0A956X2F6-F1
#
_entry.id   AF-A0A956X2F6-F1
#
_cell.length_a   1.000
_cell.length_b   1.000
_cell.length_c   1.000
_cell.angle_alpha   90.00
_cell.angle_beta   90.00
_cell.angle_gamma   90.00
#
_symmetry.space_group_name_H-M   'P 1'
#
loop_
_entity.id
_entity.type
_entity.pdbx_description
1 polymer ?
#
loop_
_entity_poly.entity_id
_entity_poly.type
_entity_poly.pdbx_seq_one_letter_code
_entity_poly.pdbx_strand_id
1 'polypeptide(L)'
;MRRSSRIGCVLLAALALLLPTAAAQAAEPPDPRFGIVETTANSQAAAEAGAGYTRIILRWDVIQPGGPADWKPANVPDPVVAAELAAGREVVGLLIGTPAWASADGSETARAVPDMAAWEAFTRRMAQHYAGRINTWVIWNEPDVWMAEHPGKTWDGTEAD
;
A
#
# COMPACT_ATOMS: atom_id res chain seq x y z
N MET A 1 -41.33 39.60 52.72
CA MET A 1 -39.92 39.71 52.26
C MET A 1 -39.01 38.85 53.15
N ARG A 2 -38.41 37.77 52.60
CA ARG A 2 -37.16 37.04 53.00
C ARG A 2 -37.20 35.67 52.29
N ARG A 3 -36.48 35.49 51.16
CA ARG A 3 -35.15 34.83 50.99
C ARG A 3 -35.10 33.42 51.61
N SER A 4 -34.57 32.33 51.05
CA SER A 4 -34.04 31.87 49.75
C SER A 4 -33.62 30.42 50.03
N SER A 5 -33.87 29.44 49.15
CA SER A 5 -33.16 28.14 49.18
C SER A 5 -32.98 27.59 47.77
N ARG A 6 -31.82 27.89 47.16
CA ARG A 6 -31.28 27.23 45.97
C ARG A 6 -29.86 26.75 46.32
N ILE A 7 -29.74 25.65 47.05
CA ILE A 7 -28.43 25.07 47.43
C ILE A 7 -28.26 23.62 46.92
N GLY A 8 -29.26 23.05 46.24
CA GLY A 8 -29.22 21.63 45.83
C GLY A 8 -28.33 21.27 44.63
N CYS A 9 -27.95 22.20 43.75
CA CYS A 9 -27.39 21.82 42.44
C CYS A 9 -25.86 21.94 42.29
N VAL A 10 -25.11 22.47 43.27
CA VAL A 10 -23.67 22.76 43.06
C VAL A 10 -22.77 21.55 43.37
N LEU A 11 -23.23 20.58 44.16
CA LEU A 11 -22.39 19.46 44.61
C LEU A 11 -22.17 18.34 43.58
N LEU A 12 -23.03 18.22 42.56
CA LEU A 12 -22.88 17.20 41.49
C LEU A 12 -21.89 17.61 40.39
N ALA A 13 -21.63 18.89 40.19
CA ALA A 13 -20.71 19.37 39.16
C ALA A 13 -19.23 19.26 39.56
N ALA A 14 -18.92 19.20 40.87
CA ALA A 14 -17.54 19.15 41.35
C ALA A 14 -16.92 17.74 41.31
N LEU A 15 -17.72 16.68 41.23
CA LEU A 15 -17.22 15.30 41.23
C LEU A 15 -16.80 14.80 39.82
N ALA A 16 -17.22 15.49 38.75
CA ALA A 16 -16.87 15.12 37.37
C ALA A 16 -15.45 15.55 36.95
N LEU A 17 -14.75 16.34 37.77
CA LEU A 17 -13.42 16.89 37.47
C LEU A 17 -12.25 16.04 38.01
N LEU A 18 -12.52 14.88 38.61
CA LEU A 18 -11.50 13.98 39.19
C LEU A 18 -11.38 12.63 38.48
N LEU A 19 -12.08 12.42 37.36
CA LEU A 19 -11.82 11.25 36.53
C LEU A 19 -10.47 11.46 35.83
N PRO A 20 -9.47 10.58 36.04
CA PRO A 20 -8.28 10.62 35.20
C PRO A 20 -8.78 10.44 33.76
N THR A 21 -8.53 11.43 32.92
CA THR A 21 -8.54 11.20 31.48
C THR A 21 -7.48 10.16 31.23
N ALA A 22 -7.89 8.90 31.15
CA ALA A 22 -7.08 7.87 30.53
C ALA A 22 -6.85 8.37 29.11
N ALA A 23 -5.67 8.95 28.86
CA ALA A 23 -5.22 9.18 27.50
C ALA A 23 -5.33 7.81 26.84
N ALA A 24 -6.10 7.72 25.76
CA ALA A 24 -6.12 6.51 24.95
C ALA A 24 -4.65 6.30 24.52
N GLN A 25 -4.00 5.30 25.12
CA GLN A 25 -2.68 4.89 24.66
C GLN A 25 -2.91 4.42 23.23
N ALA A 26 -2.30 5.10 22.25
CA ALA A 26 -2.33 4.61 20.89
C ALA A 26 -1.81 3.17 20.92
N ALA A 27 -2.56 2.24 20.32
CA ALA A 27 -2.09 0.87 20.19
C ALA A 27 -0.72 0.91 19.51
N GLU A 28 0.23 0.11 20.00
CA GLU A 28 1.52 0.00 19.32
C GLU A 28 1.28 -0.50 17.88
N PRO A 29 1.99 0.04 16.89
CA PRO A 29 1.90 -0.47 15.53
C PRO A 29 2.30 -1.95 15.50
N PRO A 30 1.70 -2.78 14.62
CA PRO A 30 2.09 -4.18 14.53
C PRO A 30 3.55 -4.34 14.10
N ASP A 31 4.19 -5.44 14.53
CA ASP A 31 5.59 -5.72 14.18
C ASP A 31 5.72 -6.01 12.67
N PRO A 32 6.49 -5.22 11.90
CA PRO A 32 6.59 -5.37 10.45
C PRO A 32 7.32 -6.66 10.02
N ARG A 33 7.95 -7.40 10.94
CA ARG A 33 8.58 -8.71 10.63
C ARG A 33 7.56 -9.80 10.33
N PHE A 34 6.31 -9.63 10.77
CA PHE A 34 5.21 -10.49 10.40
C PHE A 34 4.27 -9.73 9.46
N GLY A 35 3.92 -10.32 8.32
CA GLY A 35 2.94 -9.70 7.43
C GLY A 35 2.29 -10.68 6.49
N ILE A 36 1.32 -10.15 5.74
CA ILE A 36 0.43 -10.88 4.85
C ILE A 36 0.47 -10.16 3.51
N VAL A 37 0.61 -10.90 2.41
CA VAL A 37 0.61 -10.33 1.07
C VAL A 37 -0.82 -9.95 0.68
N GLU A 38 -1.00 -8.79 0.02
CA GLU A 38 -2.29 -8.34 -0.52
C GLU A 38 -3.42 -8.25 0.50
N THR A 39 -3.11 -7.77 1.70
CA THR A 39 -4.08 -7.44 2.76
C THR A 39 -5.24 -6.55 2.30
N THR A 40 -5.08 -5.79 1.20
CA THR A 40 -6.12 -4.97 0.61
C THR A 40 -7.38 -5.76 0.26
N ALA A 41 -7.26 -7.08 0.03
CA ALA A 41 -8.40 -7.97 -0.17
C ALA A 41 -9.27 -8.15 1.09
N ASN A 42 -8.67 -8.06 2.29
CA ASN A 42 -9.38 -8.10 3.57
C ASN A 42 -8.56 -7.41 4.68
N SER A 43 -8.57 -6.08 4.66
CA SER A 43 -7.75 -5.22 5.53
C SER A 43 -8.07 -5.41 7.02
N GLN A 44 -9.33 -5.71 7.34
CA GLN A 44 -9.77 -5.96 8.71
C GLN A 44 -9.21 -7.27 9.25
N ALA A 45 -9.33 -8.38 8.51
CA ALA A 45 -8.77 -9.66 8.95
C ALA A 45 -7.24 -9.58 9.11
N ALA A 46 -6.57 -8.81 8.25
CA ALA A 46 -5.13 -8.56 8.39
C ALA A 46 -4.79 -7.79 9.68
N ALA A 47 -5.62 -6.82 10.07
CA ALA A 47 -5.45 -6.10 11.34
C ALA A 47 -5.68 -7.02 12.55
N GLU A 48 -6.73 -7.86 12.51
CA GLU A 48 -7.02 -8.86 13.55
C GLU A 48 -5.89 -9.90 13.68
N ALA A 49 -5.25 -10.25 12.57
CA ALA A 49 -4.09 -11.14 12.54
C ALA A 49 -2.77 -10.47 12.98
N GLY A 50 -2.76 -9.15 13.19
CA GLY A 50 -1.55 -8.42 13.58
C GLY A 50 -0.50 -8.30 12.46
N ALA A 51 -0.91 -8.30 11.18
CA ALA A 51 0.01 -8.08 10.08
C ALA A 51 0.62 -6.67 10.15
N GLY A 52 1.95 -6.59 10.22
CA GLY A 52 2.71 -5.33 10.23
C GLY A 52 3.26 -4.91 8.88
N TYR A 53 3.19 -5.76 7.86
CA TYR A 53 3.39 -5.33 6.47
C TYR A 53 2.40 -5.96 5.50
N THR A 54 2.27 -5.31 4.35
CA THR A 54 1.60 -5.83 3.16
C THR A 54 2.44 -5.62 1.91
N ARG A 55 2.34 -6.56 0.95
CA ARG A 55 2.87 -6.36 -0.41
C ARG A 55 1.70 -6.12 -1.35
N ILE A 56 1.74 -5.01 -2.08
CA ILE A 56 0.74 -4.66 -3.11
C ILE A 56 1.37 -4.79 -4.50
N ILE A 57 0.55 -5.16 -5.48
CA ILE A 57 0.98 -5.25 -6.88
C ILE A 57 0.60 -3.95 -7.59
N LEU A 58 1.57 -3.28 -8.20
CA LEU A 58 1.37 -2.09 -9.03
C LEU A 58 1.75 -2.42 -10.46
N ARG A 59 0.73 -2.55 -11.31
CA ARG A 59 0.85 -3.01 -12.70
C ARG A 59 1.15 -1.85 -13.64
N TRP A 60 2.32 -1.84 -14.26
CA TRP A 60 2.75 -0.79 -15.19
C TRP A 60 1.84 -0.74 -16.43
N ASP A 61 1.47 -1.88 -16.99
CA ASP A 61 0.53 -1.99 -18.11
C ASP A 61 -0.89 -1.51 -17.79
N VAL A 62 -1.27 -1.45 -16.50
CA VAL A 62 -2.54 -0.83 -16.07
C VAL A 62 -2.37 0.66 -15.82
N ILE A 63 -1.26 1.06 -15.18
CA ILE A 63 -0.96 2.45 -14.81
C ILE A 63 -0.61 3.29 -16.04
N GLN A 64 0.01 2.70 -17.07
CA GLN A 64 0.50 3.40 -18.25
C GLN A 64 0.28 2.59 -19.55
N PRO A 65 -0.98 2.34 -19.96
CA PRO A 65 -1.30 1.40 -21.04
C PRO A 65 -0.98 1.92 -22.45
N GLY A 66 -1.17 3.22 -22.70
CA GLY A 66 -1.19 3.77 -24.06
C GLY A 66 0.08 4.49 -24.54
N GLY A 67 1.08 4.68 -23.67
CA GLY A 67 2.33 5.35 -24.03
C GLY A 67 2.95 6.19 -22.90
N PRO A 68 4.11 6.84 -23.15
CA PRO A 68 4.84 7.59 -22.12
C PRO A 68 4.04 8.68 -21.39
N ALA A 69 3.01 9.23 -22.02
CA ALA A 69 2.16 10.27 -21.44
C ALA A 69 0.83 9.75 -20.88
N ASP A 70 0.46 8.49 -21.12
CA ASP A 70 -0.88 7.97 -20.80
C ASP A 70 -0.95 7.40 -19.38
N TRP A 71 -1.04 8.26 -18.38
CA TRP A 71 -1.13 7.84 -16.98
C TRP A 71 -2.58 7.62 -16.53
N LYS A 72 -2.85 6.43 -15.99
CA LYS A 72 -4.12 6.03 -15.38
C LYS A 72 -3.98 5.85 -13.86
N PRO A 73 -5.09 5.85 -13.10
CA PRO A 73 -5.05 5.43 -11.71
C PRO A 73 -4.49 4.00 -11.56
N ALA A 74 -3.72 3.77 -10.51
CA ALA A 74 -3.19 2.44 -10.22
C ALA A 74 -4.29 1.44 -9.88
N ASN A 75 -4.04 0.17 -10.19
CA ASN A 75 -4.90 -0.96 -9.83
C ASN A 75 -5.06 -1.12 -8.31
N VAL A 76 -4.11 -0.59 -7.52
CA VAL A 76 -4.28 -0.32 -6.08
C VAL A 76 -4.33 1.19 -5.87
N PRO A 77 -5.53 1.79 -5.70
CA PRO A 77 -5.68 3.24 -5.59
C PRO A 77 -5.03 3.81 -4.33
N ASP A 78 -4.59 5.08 -4.39
CA ASP A 78 -3.98 5.79 -3.25
C ASP A 78 -4.80 5.75 -1.94
N PRO A 79 -6.15 5.86 -1.96
CA PRO A 79 -6.94 5.72 -0.73
C PRO A 79 -6.82 4.35 -0.07
N VAL A 80 -6.59 3.29 -0.85
CA VAL A 80 -6.37 1.93 -0.33
C VAL A 80 -4.99 1.85 0.32
N VAL A 81 -3.95 2.40 -0.32
CA VAL A 81 -2.60 2.50 0.27
C VAL A 81 -2.64 3.29 1.58
N ALA A 82 -3.36 4.41 1.61
CA ALA A 82 -3.53 5.21 2.82
C ALA A 82 -4.23 4.45 3.96
N ALA A 83 -5.23 3.61 3.64
CA ALA A 83 -5.91 2.77 4.63
C ALA A 83 -4.96 1.73 5.25
N GLU A 84 -4.09 1.11 4.44
CA GLU A 84 -3.09 0.16 4.93
C GLU A 84 -2.08 0.83 5.87
N LEU A 85 -1.59 2.02 5.49
CA LEU A 85 -0.70 2.83 6.33
C LEU A 85 -1.38 3.26 7.63
N ALA A 86 -2.66 3.67 7.57
CA ALA A 86 -3.44 4.06 8.74
C ALA A 86 -3.70 2.88 9.70
N ALA A 87 -3.71 1.64 9.17
CA ALA A 87 -3.76 0.43 9.97
C ALA A 87 -2.39 0.03 10.55
N GLY A 88 -1.37 0.88 10.43
CA GLY A 88 -0.04 0.68 11.00
C GLY A 88 0.85 -0.27 10.19
N ARG A 89 0.48 -0.63 8.95
CA ARG A 89 1.27 -1.53 8.11
C ARG A 89 2.30 -0.79 7.29
N GLU A 90 3.50 -1.37 7.18
CA GLU A 90 4.41 -1.06 6.10
C GLU A 90 3.83 -1.56 4.77
N VAL A 91 3.89 -0.72 3.74
CA VAL A 91 3.47 -1.10 2.38
C VAL A 91 4.71 -1.34 1.53
N VAL A 92 4.80 -2.54 0.95
CA VAL A 92 5.84 -2.96 0.00
C VAL A 92 5.24 -2.93 -1.40
N GLY A 93 5.80 -2.12 -2.31
CA GLY A 93 5.34 -2.00 -3.68
C GLY A 93 6.04 -3.00 -4.60
N LEU A 94 5.31 -3.95 -5.18
CA LEU A 94 5.79 -4.76 -6.30
C LEU A 94 5.47 -4.04 -7.62
N LEU A 95 6.50 -3.72 -8.40
CA LEU A 95 6.35 -3.19 -9.75
C LEU A 95 6.49 -4.33 -10.78
N ILE A 96 5.52 -4.44 -11.69
CA ILE A 96 5.42 -5.52 -12.67
C ILE A 96 4.54 -5.12 -13.88
N GLY A 97 4.65 -5.82 -14.99
CA GLY A 97 3.69 -5.76 -16.10
C GLY A 97 4.09 -4.78 -17.19
N THR A 98 4.99 -5.16 -18.10
CA THR A 98 5.47 -4.29 -19.18
C THR A 98 4.32 -3.95 -20.15
N PRO A 99 3.97 -2.67 -20.36
CA PRO A 99 3.00 -2.33 -21.41
C PRO A 99 3.60 -2.59 -22.79
N ALA A 100 2.76 -2.99 -23.76
CA ALA A 100 3.20 -3.35 -25.12
C ALA A 100 4.05 -2.25 -25.80
N TRP A 101 3.74 -0.96 -25.58
CA TRP A 101 4.52 0.16 -26.14
C TRP A 101 5.94 0.28 -25.58
N ALA A 102 6.21 -0.34 -24.44
CA ALA A 102 7.49 -0.30 -23.74
C ALA A 102 8.21 -1.66 -23.78
N SER A 103 7.77 -2.63 -24.59
CA SER A 103 8.53 -3.87 -24.75
C SER A 103 9.80 -3.64 -25.58
N ALA A 104 10.93 -4.20 -25.16
CA ALA A 104 12.20 -4.11 -25.88
C ALA A 104 12.18 -4.87 -27.21
N ASP A 105 11.38 -5.94 -27.30
CA ASP A 105 11.29 -6.84 -28.46
C ASP A 105 9.99 -6.66 -29.28
N GLY A 106 9.11 -5.74 -28.87
CA GLY A 106 7.79 -5.53 -29.47
C GLY A 106 6.71 -6.55 -29.08
N SER A 107 6.98 -7.43 -28.12
CA SER A 107 5.99 -8.35 -27.56
C SER A 107 4.82 -7.63 -26.89
N GLU A 108 3.61 -8.17 -27.04
CA GLU A 108 2.37 -7.61 -26.46
C GLU A 108 2.02 -8.19 -25.08
N THR A 109 2.85 -9.11 -24.57
CA THR A 109 2.66 -9.70 -23.24
C THR A 109 3.15 -8.77 -22.13
N ALA A 110 2.42 -8.72 -21.01
CA ALA A 110 2.84 -7.99 -19.81
C ALA A 110 4.10 -8.57 -19.13
N ARG A 111 4.59 -9.72 -19.61
CA ARG A 111 5.80 -10.40 -19.10
C ARG A 111 7.07 -10.00 -19.83
N ALA A 112 6.95 -9.19 -20.89
CA ALA A 112 8.07 -8.85 -21.75
C ALA A 112 9.16 -8.07 -21.03
N VAL A 113 10.41 -8.23 -21.49
CA VAL A 113 11.52 -7.39 -21.06
C VAL A 113 11.25 -5.95 -21.51
N PRO A 114 11.30 -4.96 -20.61
CA PRO A 114 10.99 -3.59 -20.97
C PRO A 114 12.18 -2.90 -21.64
N ASP A 115 11.89 -1.91 -22.47
CA ASP A 115 12.85 -0.86 -22.79
C ASP A 115 13.28 -0.18 -21.48
N MET A 116 14.58 -0.24 -21.20
CA MET A 116 15.11 0.17 -19.89
C MET A 116 15.01 1.67 -19.63
N ALA A 117 14.96 2.51 -20.67
CA ALA A 117 14.75 3.95 -20.51
C ALA A 117 13.28 4.25 -20.13
N ALA A 118 12.32 3.56 -20.75
CA ALA A 118 10.92 3.63 -20.35
C ALA A 118 10.71 3.10 -18.91
N TRP A 119 11.38 2.01 -18.56
CA TRP A 119 11.32 1.44 -17.21
C TRP A 119 11.90 2.39 -16.15
N GLU A 120 13.03 3.03 -16.43
CA GLU A 120 13.61 4.04 -15.55
C GLU A 120 12.62 5.20 -15.30
N ALA A 121 11.97 5.70 -16.36
CA ALA A 121 10.99 6.77 -16.24
C ALA A 121 9.78 6.37 -15.39
N PHE A 122 9.28 5.14 -15.58
CA PHE A 122 8.16 4.62 -14.79
C PHE A 122 8.54 4.46 -13.31
N THR A 123 9.62 3.74 -13.01
CA THR A 123 10.07 3.48 -11.64
C THR A 123 10.39 4.77 -10.88
N ARG A 124 11.03 5.74 -11.53
CA ARG A 124 11.28 7.08 -10.98
C ARG A 124 9.99 7.77 -10.57
N ARG A 125 8.96 7.74 -11.43
CA ARG A 125 7.67 8.37 -11.14
C ARG A 125 6.93 7.66 -10.01
N MET A 126 6.98 6.33 -9.95
CA MET A 126 6.39 5.56 -8.85
C MET A 126 7.05 5.90 -7.51
N ALA A 127 8.38 5.91 -7.46
CA ALA A 127 9.13 6.28 -6.26
C ALA A 127 8.83 7.73 -5.81
N GLN A 128 8.72 8.67 -6.76
CA GLN A 128 8.36 10.07 -6.46
C GLN A 128 6.92 10.19 -5.95
N HIS A 129 5.97 9.52 -6.60
CA HIS A 129 4.55 9.57 -6.22
C HIS A 129 4.32 9.04 -4.81
N TYR A 130 4.98 7.95 -4.45
CA TYR A 130 4.83 7.29 -3.15
C TYR A 130 5.89 7.68 -2.10
N ALA A 131 6.67 8.75 -2.35
CA ALA A 131 7.68 9.21 -1.41
C ALA A 131 7.09 9.46 -0.01
N GLY A 132 7.72 8.87 1.02
CA GLY A 132 7.26 8.94 2.41
C GLY A 132 6.08 8.01 2.75
N ARG A 133 5.56 7.26 1.78
CA ARG A 133 4.46 6.28 1.94
C ARG A 133 4.90 4.85 1.65
N ILE A 134 5.73 4.64 0.63
CA ILE A 134 6.29 3.32 0.26
C ILE A 134 7.80 3.46 0.14
N ASN A 135 8.53 2.72 0.98
CA ASN A 135 10.00 2.78 1.05
C ASN A 135 10.66 1.47 0.62
N THR A 136 9.88 0.38 0.55
CA THR A 136 10.35 -0.96 0.20
C THR A 136 9.70 -1.38 -1.11
N TRP A 137 10.53 -1.78 -2.07
CA TRP A 137 10.10 -2.09 -3.43
C TRP A 137 10.60 -3.48 -3.85
N VAL A 138 9.75 -4.20 -4.57
CA VAL A 138 10.10 -5.45 -5.25
C VAL A 138 10.04 -5.18 -6.74
N ILE A 139 11.11 -5.56 -7.43
CA ILE A 139 11.21 -5.46 -8.88
C ILE A 139 10.91 -6.83 -9.46
N TRP A 140 9.79 -6.92 -10.17
CA TRP A 140 9.28 -8.14 -10.77
C TRP A 140 8.91 -9.26 -9.79
N ASN A 141 8.03 -10.17 -10.22
CA ASN A 141 7.59 -11.29 -9.41
C ASN A 141 8.15 -12.59 -9.98
N GLU A 142 8.96 -13.31 -9.20
CA GLU A 142 9.43 -14.65 -9.57
C GLU A 142 10.02 -14.71 -11.00
N PRO A 143 11.01 -13.86 -11.34
CA PRO A 143 11.65 -13.90 -12.66
C PRO A 143 12.33 -15.25 -12.93
N ASP A 144 12.60 -16.03 -11.89
CA ASP A 144 13.14 -17.40 -11.92
C ASP A 144 12.10 -18.48 -12.28
N VAL A 145 10.80 -18.16 -12.34
CA VAL A 145 9.77 -19.10 -12.80
C VAL A 145 9.74 -19.12 -14.32
N TRP A 146 10.61 -19.93 -14.93
CA TRP A 146 10.83 -19.95 -16.39
C TRP A 146 9.96 -20.96 -17.16
N MET A 147 9.32 -21.92 -16.50
CA MET A 147 8.50 -22.94 -17.18
C MET A 147 7.28 -22.29 -17.84
N ALA A 148 7.17 -22.43 -19.17
CA ALA A 148 6.22 -21.67 -19.99
C ALA A 148 4.75 -21.87 -19.56
N GLU A 149 4.40 -23.09 -19.15
CA GLU A 149 3.06 -23.47 -18.73
C GLU A 149 2.81 -23.21 -17.24
N HIS A 150 3.81 -22.75 -16.48
CA HIS A 150 3.64 -22.51 -15.06
C HIS A 150 2.77 -21.26 -14.83
N PRO A 151 1.69 -21.35 -14.03
CA PRO A 151 0.76 -20.23 -13.86
C PRO A 151 1.41 -19.02 -13.18
N GLY A 152 2.49 -19.22 -12.42
CA GLY A 152 3.27 -18.16 -11.78
C GLY A 152 4.30 -17.47 -12.67
N LYS A 153 4.48 -17.88 -13.93
CA LYS A 153 5.45 -17.22 -14.83
C LYS A 153 5.02 -15.78 -15.09
N THR A 154 5.86 -14.82 -14.70
CA THR A 154 5.60 -13.40 -14.95
C THR A 154 6.71 -12.64 -15.69
N TRP A 155 7.78 -13.32 -16.07
CA TRP A 155 8.91 -12.77 -16.82
C TRP A 155 9.22 -13.66 -18.02
N ASP A 156 9.41 -13.04 -19.18
CA ASP A 156 9.83 -13.72 -20.40
C ASP A 156 11.33 -13.50 -20.71
N GLY A 157 12.02 -12.67 -19.93
CA GLY A 157 13.45 -12.41 -20.08
C GLY A 157 14.35 -13.52 -19.55
N THR A 158 15.64 -13.26 -19.60
CA THR A 158 16.72 -14.17 -19.21
C THR A 158 17.51 -13.63 -18.02
N GLU A 159 18.51 -14.38 -17.54
CA GLU A 159 19.44 -13.88 -16.50
C GLU A 159 20.28 -12.66 -16.96
N ALA A 160 20.36 -12.41 -18.26
CA ALA A 160 21.10 -11.28 -18.81
C ALA A 160 20.30 -9.96 -18.83
N ASP A 161 18.99 -10.03 -18.57
CA ASP A 161 18.04 -8.91 -18.60
C ASP A 161 17.70 -8.44 -17.17
#